data_AF-A0AAE1TYH5-F1
#
_entry.id   AF-A0AAE1TYH5-F1
#
_cell.length_a   1.000
_cell.length_b   1.000
_cell.length_c   1.000
_cell.angle_alpha   90.00
_cell.angle_beta   90.00
_cell.angle_gamma   90.00
#
_symmetry.space_group_name_H-M   'P 1'
#
loop_
_entity.id
_entity.type
_entity.pdbx_description
1 polymer ?
#
loop_
_entity_poly.entity_id
_entity_poly.type
_entity_poly.pdbx_seq_one_letter_code
_entity_poly.pdbx_strand_id
1 'polypeptide(L)'
;MLKVDTVKRICLKKLPPIMAIQLKRFDYDWERECSIKFNDYFEFPRELDMDPYTVAGLARNGELIDYDPEDMKTVVCSKYKLTGIVVHSGQASGGHYYSYILHRNGINLMMEK
;
A
#
# COMPACT_ATOMS: atom_id res chain seq x y z
N MET A 1 3.12 -37.15 11.35
CA MET A 1 2.37 -36.09 10.64
C MET A 1 3.21 -35.70 9.43
N LEU A 2 2.74 -35.97 8.20
CA LEU A 2 3.47 -35.62 6.99
C LEU A 2 3.43 -34.10 6.80
N LYS A 3 4.59 -33.48 6.61
CA LYS A 3 4.69 -32.06 6.27
C LYS A 3 4.48 -31.93 4.77
N VAL A 4 3.54 -31.07 4.37
CA VAL A 4 3.23 -30.80 2.97
C VAL A 4 3.48 -29.32 2.74
N ASP A 5 4.13 -28.99 1.62
CA ASP A 5 4.34 -27.61 1.23
C ASP A 5 3.01 -27.01 0.74
N THR A 6 2.74 -25.77 1.17
CA THR A 6 1.53 -25.05 0.82
C THR A 6 1.86 -23.61 0.44
N VAL A 7 1.01 -23.02 -0.40
CA VAL A 7 1.13 -21.62 -0.82
C VAL A 7 0.05 -20.82 -0.09
N LYS A 8 0.47 -19.75 0.60
CA LYS A 8 -0.44 -18.79 1.22
C LYS A 8 -0.46 -17.50 0.41
N ARG A 9 -1.65 -17.08 -0.02
CA ARG A 9 -1.88 -15.79 -0.69
C ARG A 9 -2.75 -14.88 0.17
N ILE A 10 -2.55 -13.57 0.04
CA ILE A 10 -3.37 -12.53 0.67
C ILE A 10 -3.99 -11.69 -0.45
N CYS A 11 -5.31 -11.49 -0.40
CA CYS A 11 -6.07 -10.72 -1.38
C CYS A 11 -7.03 -9.75 -0.68
N LEU A 12 -7.41 -8.67 -1.34
CA LEU A 12 -8.33 -7.67 -0.79
C LEU A 12 -9.78 -8.02 -1.16
N LYS A 13 -10.62 -8.24 -0.15
CA LYS A 13 -12.06 -8.47 -0.38
C LYS A 13 -12.82 -7.18 -0.65
N LYS A 14 -12.53 -6.13 0.14
CA LYS A 14 -13.17 -4.82 0.05
C LYS A 14 -12.11 -3.72 0.06
N LEU A 15 -12.36 -2.69 -0.73
CA LEU A 15 -11.48 -1.54 -0.87
C LEU A 15 -12.01 -0.36 -0.04
N PRO A 16 -11.19 0.26 0.83
CA PRO A 16 -11.64 1.38 1.66
C PRO A 16 -11.76 2.67 0.83
N PRO A 17 -12.70 3.59 1.11
CA PRO A 17 -12.78 4.87 0.38
C PRO A 17 -11.50 5.70 0.44
N ILE A 18 -10.73 5.56 1.53
CA ILE A 18 -9.40 6.17 1.72
C ILE A 18 -8.42 5.04 2.02
N MET A 19 -7.40 4.91 1.17
CA MET A 19 -6.34 3.92 1.34
C MET A 19 -5.05 4.61 1.81
N ALA A 20 -4.49 4.12 2.91
CA ALA A 20 -3.18 4.54 3.40
C ALA A 20 -2.17 3.41 3.17
N ILE A 21 -1.09 3.69 2.45
CA ILE A 21 -0.02 2.74 2.17
C ILE A 21 1.22 3.17 2.94
N GLN A 22 1.67 2.33 3.88
CA GLN A 22 2.91 2.54 4.61
C GLN A 22 4.06 1.82 3.90
N LEU A 23 5.02 2.57 3.39
CA LEU A 23 6.28 2.00 2.92
C LEU A 23 7.10 1.52 4.13
N LYS A 24 7.46 0.24 4.17
CA LYS A 24 8.29 -0.36 5.24
C LYS A 24 9.75 0.02 5.07
N ARG A 25 10.05 1.31 5.26
CA ARG A 25 11.41 1.88 5.12
C ARG A 25 12.26 1.81 6.38
N PHE A 26 11.78 1.18 7.44
CA PHE A 26 12.52 1.03 8.69
C PHE A 26 12.56 -0.43 9.07
N ASP A 27 13.74 -0.89 9.48
CA ASP A 27 13.97 -2.24 9.96
C ASP A 27 15.11 -2.23 10.99
N TYR A 28 15.45 -3.38 11.53
CA TYR A 28 16.52 -3.53 12.51
C TYR A 28 17.60 -4.48 12.00
N ASP A 29 18.83 -3.97 11.89
CA ASP A 29 20.00 -4.76 11.59
C ASP A 29 20.46 -5.46 12.88
N TRP A 30 20.22 -6.76 12.97
CA TRP A 30 20.53 -7.56 14.16
C TRP A 30 22.03 -7.85 14.33
N GLU A 31 22.82 -7.76 13.26
CA GLU A 31 24.27 -7.95 13.34
C GLU A 31 24.96 -6.69 13.87
N ARG A 32 24.46 -5.53 13.45
CA ARG A 32 24.98 -4.21 13.88
C ARG A 32 24.26 -3.63 15.09
N GLU A 33 23.25 -4.33 15.58
CA GLU A 33 22.38 -3.94 16.69
C GLU A 33 21.79 -2.52 16.54
N CYS A 34 21.42 -2.14 15.31
CA CYS A 34 20.95 -0.77 15.04
C CYS A 34 19.74 -0.72 14.11
N SER A 35 18.89 0.29 14.31
CA SER A 35 17.79 0.58 13.40
C SER A 35 18.32 1.16 12.10
N ILE A 36 17.81 0.66 10.98
CA ILE A 36 18.19 1.09 9.64
C ILE A 36 17.01 1.73 8.92
N LYS A 37 17.31 2.70 8.04
CA LYS A 37 16.32 3.31 7.16
C LYS A 37 16.70 3.03 5.71
N PHE A 38 15.81 2.37 4.98
CA PHE A 38 15.96 2.14 3.55
C PHE A 38 15.65 3.41 2.77
N ASN A 39 16.69 4.00 2.20
CA ASN A 39 16.60 5.22 1.39
C ASN A 39 16.62 4.93 -0.12
N ASP A 40 16.51 3.65 -0.52
CA ASP A 40 16.46 3.28 -1.92
C ASP A 40 15.29 3.97 -2.63
N TYR A 41 15.54 4.31 -3.88
CA TYR A 41 14.55 4.92 -4.75
C TYR A 41 13.33 4.01 -4.86
N PHE A 42 12.15 4.60 -4.73
CA PHE A 42 10.88 3.91 -4.91
C PHE A 42 9.94 4.86 -5.62
N GLU A 43 9.43 4.42 -6.76
CA GLU A 43 8.41 5.13 -7.51
C GLU A 43 7.03 4.65 -7.09
N PHE A 44 6.06 5.56 -7.06
CA PHE A 44 4.66 5.25 -6.85
C PHE A 44 3.81 6.06 -7.84
N PRO A 45 2.70 5.48 -8.34
CA PRO A 45 1.90 6.14 -9.35
C PRO A 45 1.00 7.21 -8.72
N ARG A 46 0.60 8.21 -9.53
CA ARG A 46 -0.43 9.19 -9.13
C ARG A 46 -1.84 8.60 -9.13
N GLU A 47 -2.07 7.61 -9.98
CA GLU A 47 -3.30 6.85 -10.07
C GLU A 47 -2.98 5.37 -9.89
N LEU A 48 -3.64 4.72 -8.93
CA LEU A 48 -3.40 3.33 -8.58
C LEU A 48 -4.68 2.53 -8.81
N ASP A 49 -4.63 1.57 -9.72
CA ASP A 49 -5.72 0.61 -9.89
C ASP A 49 -5.50 -0.59 -8.96
N MET A 50 -6.39 -0.74 -7.97
CA MET A 50 -6.31 -1.83 -7.00
C MET A 50 -7.04 -3.09 -7.47
N ASP A 51 -7.70 -3.06 -8.62
CA ASP A 51 -8.50 -4.17 -9.11
C ASP A 51 -7.74 -5.50 -9.18
N PRO A 52 -6.51 -5.55 -9.70
CA PRO A 52 -5.76 -6.80 -9.82
C PRO A 52 -5.38 -7.45 -8.48
N TYR A 53 -5.55 -6.73 -7.36
CA TYR A 53 -5.24 -7.21 -6.02
C TYR A 53 -6.50 -7.59 -5.22
N THR A 54 -7.69 -7.44 -5.82
CA THR A 54 -8.95 -7.81 -5.18
C THR A 54 -9.37 -9.24 -5.49
N VAL A 55 -10.17 -9.86 -4.61
CA VAL A 55 -10.78 -11.17 -4.88
C VAL A 55 -11.57 -11.16 -6.19
N ALA A 56 -12.37 -10.11 -6.42
CA ALA A 56 -13.18 -9.98 -7.63
C ALA A 56 -12.33 -9.79 -8.90
N GLY A 57 -11.30 -8.94 -8.86
CA GLY A 57 -10.41 -8.72 -10.01
C GLY A 57 -9.60 -9.96 -10.37
N LEU A 58 -9.10 -10.69 -9.37
CA LEU A 58 -8.40 -11.95 -9.59
C LEU A 58 -9.31 -13.05 -10.16
N ALA A 59 -10.54 -13.17 -9.67
CA ALA A 59 -11.53 -14.09 -10.23
C ALA A 59 -11.87 -13.75 -11.70
N ARG A 60 -11.97 -12.46 -12.06
CA ARG A 60 -12.15 -12.04 -13.46
C ARG A 60 -10.94 -12.36 -14.35
N ASN A 61 -9.74 -12.35 -13.78
CA ASN A 61 -8.52 -12.74 -14.48
C ASN A 61 -8.33 -14.27 -14.59
N GLY A 62 -9.30 -15.06 -14.11
CA GLY A 62 -9.27 -16.52 -14.22
C GLY A 62 -8.41 -17.22 -13.17
N GLU A 63 -8.00 -16.54 -12.10
CA GLU A 63 -7.34 -17.21 -10.98
C GLU A 63 -8.34 -18.08 -10.19
N LEU A 64 -7.90 -19.28 -9.79
CA LEU A 64 -8.68 -20.21 -8.96
C LEU A 64 -8.74 -19.71 -7.51
N ILE A 65 -9.66 -18.80 -7.23
CA ILE A 65 -9.90 -18.22 -5.92
C ILE A 65 -11.34 -18.51 -5.50
N ASP A 66 -11.51 -18.94 -4.26
CA ASP A 66 -12.83 -19.08 -3.65
C ASP A 66 -13.44 -17.69 -3.45
N TYR A 67 -14.59 -17.46 -4.07
CA TYR A 67 -15.19 -16.14 -4.22
C TYR A 67 -16.72 -16.25 -4.17
N ASP A 68 -17.37 -15.35 -3.43
CA ASP A 68 -18.82 -15.28 -3.32
C ASP A 68 -19.40 -14.40 -4.46
N PRO A 69 -20.33 -14.89 -5.31
CA PRO A 69 -21.02 -14.13 -6.34
C PRO A 69 -21.53 -12.73 -5.96
N GLU A 70 -21.82 -12.47 -4.68
CA GLU A 70 -22.18 -11.12 -4.22
C GLU A 70 -21.00 -10.14 -4.18
N ASP A 71 -19.77 -10.61 -3.99
CA ASP A 71 -18.57 -9.77 -3.91
C ASP A 71 -18.24 -9.06 -5.25
N MET A 72 -18.68 -9.57 -6.41
CA MET A 72 -18.52 -8.96 -7.75
C MET A 72 -19.30 -7.65 -7.84
N LYS A 73 -20.42 -7.53 -7.12
CA LYS A 73 -21.25 -6.31 -7.11
C LYS A 73 -20.63 -5.18 -6.30
N THR A 74 -19.64 -5.49 -5.44
CA THR A 74 -19.12 -4.55 -4.44
C THR A 74 -17.99 -3.66 -4.94
N VAL A 75 -17.34 -4.00 -6.07
CA VAL A 75 -16.24 -3.19 -6.61
C VAL A 75 -16.83 -2.08 -7.51
N VAL A 76 -17.30 -1.01 -6.87
CA VAL A 76 -17.85 0.16 -7.58
C VAL A 76 -16.74 1.05 -8.16
N CYS A 77 -15.57 1.08 -7.50
CA CYS A 77 -14.40 1.83 -7.95
C CYS A 77 -13.12 1.24 -7.34
N SER A 78 -12.22 0.74 -8.19
CA SER A 78 -10.90 0.20 -7.78
C SER A 78 -9.76 1.22 -7.88
N LYS A 79 -10.02 2.37 -8.52
CA LYS A 79 -9.00 3.37 -8.83
C LYS A 79 -8.88 4.40 -7.71
N TYR A 80 -7.65 4.59 -7.26
CA TYR A 80 -7.28 5.59 -6.27
C TYR A 80 -6.48 6.70 -6.93
N LYS A 81 -6.73 7.92 -6.49
CA LYS A 81 -5.89 9.08 -6.79
C LYS A 81 -5.05 9.41 -5.57
N LEU A 82 -3.75 9.60 -5.74
CA LEU A 82 -2.86 10.00 -4.67
C LEU A 82 -3.22 11.43 -4.21
N THR A 83 -3.53 11.57 -2.93
CA THR A 83 -3.92 12.85 -2.33
C THR A 83 -2.97 13.36 -1.25
N GLY A 84 -2.14 12.49 -0.68
CA GLY A 84 -1.26 12.85 0.41
C GLY A 84 -0.02 11.97 0.48
N ILE A 85 1.11 12.55 0.84
CA ILE A 85 2.37 11.86 1.08
C ILE A 85 2.93 12.37 2.41
N VAL A 86 3.23 11.46 3.33
CA VAL A 86 4.00 11.77 4.54
C VAL A 86 5.45 11.39 4.29
N VAL A 87 6.36 12.34 4.48
CA VAL A 87 7.79 12.17 4.24
C VAL A 87 8.54 12.24 5.56
N HIS A 88 9.45 11.30 5.74
CA HIS A 88 10.42 11.32 6.83
C HIS A 88 11.82 11.65 6.28
N SER A 89 12.32 12.84 6.61
CA SER A 89 13.70 13.24 6.35
C SER A 89 14.57 12.93 7.56
N GLY A 90 15.75 12.33 7.36
CA GLY A 90 16.64 11.92 8.44
C GLY A 90 16.88 10.40 8.50
N GLN A 91 17.39 9.94 9.63
CA GLN A 91 17.87 8.58 9.89
C GLN A 91 16.85 7.74 10.67
N ALA A 92 17.08 6.44 10.81
CA ALA A 92 16.16 5.57 11.55
C ALA A 92 15.97 5.99 13.03
N SER A 93 17.00 6.53 13.66
CA SER A 93 16.99 6.98 15.06
C SER A 93 16.39 8.37 15.27
N GLY A 94 16.16 9.14 14.20
CA GLY A 94 15.63 10.49 14.32
C GLY A 94 15.56 11.26 13.00
N GLY A 95 14.63 12.20 12.93
CA GLY A 95 14.39 12.99 11.74
C GLY A 95 13.21 13.95 11.88
N HIS A 96 12.76 14.47 10.74
CA HIS A 96 11.68 15.44 10.63
C HIS A 96 10.61 14.93 9.66
N TYR A 97 9.34 15.09 10.06
CA TYR A 97 8.19 14.69 9.27
C TYR A 97 7.51 15.90 8.65
N TYR A 98 7.29 15.86 7.35
CA TYR A 98 6.46 16.82 6.62
C TYR A 98 5.54 16.10 5.65
N SER A 99 4.57 16.81 5.07
CA SER A 99 3.61 16.21 4.15
C SER A 99 3.35 17.05 2.91
N TYR A 100 3.11 16.36 1.80
CA TYR A 100 2.54 16.94 0.59
C TYR A 100 1.08 16.55 0.52
N ILE A 101 0.19 17.54 0.38
CA ILE A 101 -1.25 17.33 0.27
C ILE A 101 -1.74 17.93 -1.05
N LEU A 102 -2.45 17.13 -1.84
CA LEU A 102 -3.15 17.60 -3.02
C LEU A 102 -4.53 18.11 -2.59
N HIS A 103 -4.72 19.43 -2.63
CA HIS A 103 -6.02 20.03 -2.36
C HIS A 103 -7.01 19.72 -3.49
N ARG A 104 -8.31 19.68 -3.18
CA ARG A 104 -9.40 19.38 -4.15
C ARG A 104 -9.42 20.33 -5.37
N ASN A 105 -8.76 21.49 -5.26
CA ASN A 105 -8.65 22.48 -6.33
C ASN A 105 -7.36 22.33 -7.18
N GLY A 106 -6.60 21.25 -7.01
CA GLY A 106 -5.38 20.98 -7.79
C GLY A 106 -4.11 21.68 -7.31
N ILE A 107 -4.18 22.44 -6.20
CA ILE A 107 -3.03 23.09 -5.59
C ILE A 107 -2.33 22.09 -4.67
N ASN A 108 -1.04 21.87 -4.89
CA ASN A 108 -0.19 21.12 -3.96
C ASN A 108 0.20 22.03 -2.80
N LEU A 109 -0.12 21.61 -1.58
CA LEU A 109 0.28 22.30 -0.35
C LEU A 109 1.32 21.44 0.35
N MET A 110 2.45 22.04 0.69
CA MET A 110 3.41 21.46 1.63
C MET A 110 2.98 21.90 3.02
N MET A 111 2.68 20.94 3.89
CA MET A 111 2.39 21.19 5.30
C MET A 111 3.54 20.64 6.14
N GLU A 112 4.21 21.53 6.83
CA GLU A 112 5.24 21.22 7.82
C GLU A 112 4.62 21.29 9.23
N LYS A 113 5.15 20.48 10.15
CA LYS A 113 4.83 20.57 11.58
C LYS A 113 5.85 21.44 12.30
#